data_AF-A0ABD0QBD0-F1
#
_entry.id   AF-A0ABD0QBD0-F1
#
_cell.length_a   1.000
_cell.length_b   1.000
_cell.length_c   1.000
_cell.angle_alpha   90.00
_cell.angle_beta   90.00
_cell.angle_gamma   90.00
#
_symmetry.space_group_name_H-M   'P 1'
#
loop_
_entity.id
_entity.type
_entity.pdbx_description
1 polymer ?
#
loop_
_entity_poly.entity_id
_entity_poly.type
_entity_poly.pdbx_seq_one_letter_code
_entity_poly.pdbx_strand_id
1 'polypeptide(L)' 'VRDKLNNLVLFDKATYDKLYKEVPNYKLITPAVVSERLKIRGSLARAALLELLSK' A
#
# COMPACT_ATOMS: atom_id res chain seq x y z
N VAL A 1 15.11 18.66 -5.35
CA VAL A 1 14.46 18.62 -4.01
C VAL A 1 13.14 17.88 -4.20
N ARG A 2 12.93 16.73 -3.53
CA ARG A 2 11.70 15.94 -3.70
C ARG A 2 10.64 16.53 -2.77
N ASP A 3 9.51 16.94 -3.33
CA ASP A 3 8.40 17.53 -2.58
C ASP A 3 7.99 16.67 -1.39
N LYS A 4 7.48 17.34 -0.35
CA LYS A 4 7.01 16.70 0.87
C LYS A 4 5.74 15.90 0.56
N LEU A 5 5.90 14.62 0.29
CA LEU A 5 4.79 13.71 0.01
C LEU A 5 4.02 13.41 1.31
N ASN A 6 2.76 13.82 1.36
CA ASN A 6 1.83 13.50 2.45
C ASN A 6 1.29 12.08 2.27
N ASN A 7 2.08 11.10 2.68
CA ASN A 7 1.65 9.70 2.68
C ASN A 7 0.76 9.41 3.89
N LEU A 8 -0.32 8.66 3.66
CA LEU A 8 -1.22 8.22 4.73
C LEU A 8 -0.50 7.25 5.67
N VAL A 9 -0.72 7.44 6.97
CA VAL A 9 -0.12 6.63 8.06
C VAL A 9 -1.13 5.60 8.60
N LEU A 10 -2.39 5.68 8.17
CA LEU A 10 -3.48 4.79 8.55
C LEU A 10 -4.28 4.40 7.30
N PHE A 11 -4.85 3.19 7.33
CA PHE A 11 -5.81 2.77 6.31
C PHE A 11 -7.19 3.35 6.62
N ASP A 12 -7.79 3.97 5.61
CA ASP A 12 -9.21 4.26 5.60
C ASP A 12 -9.94 3.03 5.05
N LYS A 13 -11.23 2.87 5.38
CA LYS A 13 -12.03 1.76 4.86
C LYS A 13 -11.98 1.66 3.33
N ALA A 14 -12.03 2.80 2.64
CA ALA A 14 -11.95 2.86 1.20
C ALA A 14 -10.57 2.48 0.62
N THR A 15 -9.46 2.80 1.30
CA THR A 15 -8.12 2.43 0.84
C THR A 15 -7.80 0.98 1.16
N TYR A 16 -8.32 0.45 2.26
CA TYR A 16 -8.22 -0.97 2.61
C TYR A 16 -8.96 -1.85 1.59
N ASP A 17 -10.19 -1.49 1.21
CA ASP A 17 -10.96 -2.22 0.19
C ASP A 17 -10.28 -2.18 -1.20
N LYS A 18 -9.59 -1.07 -1.54
CA LYS A 18 -8.78 -0.95 -2.76
C LYS A 18 -7.55 -1.85 -2.72
N LEU A 19 -6.88 -1.92 -1.58
CA LEU A 19 -5.68 -2.75 -1.40
C LEU A 19 -5.97 -4.22 -1.75
N TYR A 20 -7.09 -4.78 -1.27
CA TYR A 20 -7.48 -6.17 -1.57
C TYR A 20 -7.82 -6.42 -3.03
N LYS A 21 -8.37 -5.44 -3.75
CA LYS A 21 -8.77 -5.60 -5.15
C LYS A 21 -7.61 -5.35 -6.12
N GLU A 22 -6.78 -4.34 -5.82
CA GLU A 22 -5.75 -3.90 -6.75
C GLU A 22 -4.43 -4.64 -6.57
N VAL A 23 -4.01 -4.97 -5.33
CA VAL A 23 -2.71 -5.60 -5.07
C VAL A 23 -2.56 -6.97 -5.76
N PRO A 24 -3.55 -7.86 -5.75
CA PRO A 24 -3.45 -9.14 -6.47
C PRO A 24 -3.42 -9.00 -8.00
N ASN A 25 -3.91 -7.89 -8.54
CA ASN A 25 -3.93 -7.63 -9.98
C ASN A 25 -2.59 -7.07 -10.50
N TYR A 26 -1.67 -6.71 -9.60
CA TYR A 26 -0.38 -6.16 -10.00
C TYR A 26 0.61 -7.26 -10.41
N LYS A 27 1.25 -7.07 -11.57
CA LYS A 27 2.29 -7.98 -12.08
C LYS A 27 3.53 -8.03 -11.16
N LEU A 28 3.84 -6.93 -10.47
CA LEU A 28 4.99 -6.83 -9.56
C LEU A 28 4.53 -6.28 -8.21
N ILE A 29 4.64 -7.09 -7.16
CA ILE A 29 4.23 -6.75 -5.80
C ILE A 29 5.47 -6.44 -4.98
N THR A 30 5.73 -5.16 -4.72
CA THR A 30 6.80 -4.71 -3.80
C THR A 30 6.30 -3.57 -2.92
N PRO A 31 6.85 -3.37 -1.70
CA PRO A 31 6.43 -2.29 -0.81
C PRO A 31 6.55 -0.90 -1.45
N ALA A 32 7.52 -0.70 -2.35
CA ALA A 32 7.71 0.55 -3.08
C ALA A 32 6.56 0.82 -4.05
N VAL A 33 6.20 -0.17 -4.88
CA VAL A 33 5.10 -0.07 -5.85
C VAL A 33 3.77 0.17 -5.14
N VAL A 34 3.51 -0.55 -4.04
CA VAL A 34 2.29 -0.39 -3.26
C VAL A 34 2.23 1.00 -2.60
N SER A 35 3.36 1.49 -2.06
CA SER A 35 3.42 2.84 -1.47
C SER A 35 3.17 3.95 -2.49
N GLU A 36 3.59 3.76 -3.75
CA GLU A 36 3.41 4.73 -4.83
C GLU A 36 1.96 4.75 -5.35
N ARG A 37 1.34 3.58 -5.52
CA ARG A 37 -0.04 3.45 -6.01
C ARG A 37 -1.08 3.89 -4.98
N LEU A 38 -0.94 3.44 -3.74
CA LEU A 38 -1.92 3.69 -2.68
C LEU A 38 -1.61 4.96 -1.86
N LYS A 39 -0.49 5.64 -2.13
CA LYS A 39 -0.02 6.83 -1.39
C LYS A 39 0.06 6.58 0.12
N ILE A 40 0.50 5.38 0.50
CA ILE A 40 0.68 4.96 1.89
C ILE A 40 2.17 4.95 2.26
N ARG A 41 2.46 5.04 3.56
CA ARG A 41 3.84 4.92 4.04
C ARG A 41 4.39 3.51 3.76
N GLY A 42 5.68 3.42 3.40
CA GLY A 42 6.33 2.13 3.10
C GLY A 42 6.29 1.11 4.25
N SER A 43 6.27 1.57 5.51
CA SER A 43 6.06 0.69 6.67
C SER A 43 4.67 0.04 6.67
N LEU A 44 3.65 0.81 6.29
CA LEU A 44 2.27 0.36 6.17
C LEU A 44 2.12 -0.64 5.02
N ALA A 45 2.77 -0.37 3.89
CA ALA A 45 2.79 -1.26 2.74
C ALA A 45 3.39 -2.64 3.09
N ARG A 46 4.48 -2.68 3.88
CA ARG A 46 5.07 -3.94 4.36
C ARG A 46 4.10 -4.72 5.24
N ALA A 47 3.45 -4.05 6.20
CA ALA A 47 2.49 -4.69 7.09
C ALA A 47 1.30 -5.26 6.31
N ALA A 48 0.74 -4.51 5.35
CA ALA A 48 -0.38 -4.98 4.55
C ALA A 48 -0.01 -6.15 3.62
N LEU A 49 1.22 -6.20 3.11
CA LEU A 49 1.69 -7.36 2.34
C LEU A 49 1.82 -8.62 3.22
N LEU A 50 2.26 -8.48 4.47
CA LEU A 50 2.28 -9.60 5.42
C LEU A 50 0.86 -10.06 5.79
N GLU A 51 -0.05 -9.12 5.98
CA GLU A 51 -1.46 -9.41 6.25
C GLU A 51 -2.15 -10.12 5.07
N LEU A 52 -1.83 -9.73 3.83
CA LEU A 52 -2.28 -10.41 2.61
C LEU A 52 -1.69 -11.82 2.46
N LEU A 53 -0.47 -12.07 2.96
CA LEU A 53 0.17 -13.37 2.89
C LEU A 53 -0.31 -14.33 3.99
N SER A 54 -0.74 -13.78 5.14
CA SER A 54 -1.25 -14.56 6.27
C SER A 54 -2.72 -14.99 6.10
N LYS A 55 -3.42 -14.51 5.07
CA LYS A 55 -4.79 -14.89 4.70
C LYS A 55 -4.76 -15.77 3.46
#